data_AF-A0A8E0IDZ1-F1
#
_entry.id   AF-A0A8E0IDZ1-F1
#
_cell.length_a   1.000
_cell.length_b   1.000
_cell.length_c   1.000
_cell.angle_alpha   90.00
_cell.angle_beta   90.00
_cell.angle_gamma   90.00
#
_symmetry.space_group_name_H-M   'P 1'
#
loop_
_entity.id
_entity.type
_entity.pdbx_description
1 polymer ?
#
loop_
_entity_poly.entity_id
_entity_poly.type
_entity_poly.pdbx_seq_one_letter_code
_entity_poly.pdbx_strand_id
1 'polypeptide(L)'
;MKLDLELRPGANRFVSESGALAYLDTILADFNQPVVITGEKSFAAFTKAYPGELNLPVYHYDGSASDENGHELAQEIGHADAVVGIGAGRLIDTAKVAAEALGAELISIPTLASNCAPFTPLAAIYHPQGHT
;
A
#
# COMPACT_ATOMS: atom_id res chain seq x y z
N MET A 1 -16.86 -2.59 -30.86
CA MET A 1 -16.86 -2.54 -29.38
C MET A 1 -18.31 -2.63 -28.94
N LYS A 2 -18.64 -3.64 -28.13
CA LYS A 2 -19.99 -3.91 -27.67
C LYS A 2 -20.14 -3.13 -26.34
N LEU A 3 -21.04 -2.15 -26.29
CA LEU A 3 -21.18 -1.22 -25.16
C LEU A 3 -21.68 -1.89 -23.86
N ASP A 4 -22.05 -3.16 -23.93
CA ASP A 4 -22.54 -4.00 -22.83
C ASP A 4 -21.42 -4.59 -21.96
N LEU A 5 -20.14 -4.36 -22.28
CA LEU A 5 -19.00 -4.80 -21.47
C LEU A 5 -18.09 -3.61 -21.08
N GLU A 6 -18.60 -2.71 -20.25
CA GLU A 6 -17.81 -1.61 -19.67
C GLU A 6 -17.31 -2.00 -18.27
N LEU A 7 -15.99 -2.06 -18.10
CA LEU A 7 -15.33 -2.29 -16.81
C LEU A 7 -14.60 -1.00 -16.39
N ARG A 8 -14.87 -0.52 -15.17
CA ARG A 8 -14.23 0.66 -14.57
C ARG A 8 -13.52 0.27 -13.27
N PRO A 9 -12.36 -0.39 -13.33
CA PRO A 9 -11.62 -0.79 -12.14
C PRO A 9 -10.95 0.42 -11.48
N GLY A 10 -10.70 0.33 -10.17
CA GLY A 10 -10.02 1.35 -9.39
C GLY A 10 -10.15 1.10 -7.89
N ALA A 11 -9.70 2.06 -7.09
CA ALA A 11 -9.84 1.99 -5.64
C ALA A 11 -11.31 1.97 -5.20
N ASN A 12 -11.64 1.10 -4.25
CA ASN A 12 -12.99 1.01 -3.67
C ASN A 12 -13.40 2.29 -2.94
N ARG A 13 -12.43 3.00 -2.37
CA ARG A 13 -12.59 4.31 -1.72
C ARG A 13 -11.38 5.18 -2.03
N PHE A 14 -11.62 6.46 -2.32
CA PHE A 14 -10.58 7.47 -2.55
C PHE A 14 -10.89 8.71 -1.71
N VAL A 15 -9.94 9.14 -0.88
CA VAL A 15 -10.06 10.33 -0.03
C VAL A 15 -8.88 11.25 -0.34
N SER A 16 -9.18 12.48 -0.76
CA SER A 16 -8.18 13.49 -1.07
C SER A 16 -8.64 14.86 -0.59
N GLU A 17 -8.27 15.17 0.65
CA GLU A 17 -8.54 16.46 1.27
C GLU A 17 -7.52 16.75 2.37
N SER A 18 -7.47 18.01 2.82
CA SER A 18 -6.62 18.39 3.95
C SER A 18 -7.10 17.67 5.21
N GLY A 19 -6.18 17.06 5.96
CA GLY A 19 -6.50 16.32 7.18
C GLY A 19 -7.08 14.92 6.98
N ALA A 20 -7.10 14.38 5.74
CA ALA A 20 -7.65 13.06 5.44
C ALA A 20 -7.07 11.90 6.29
N LEU A 21 -5.85 12.05 6.81
CA LEU A 21 -5.23 11.08 7.71
C LEU A 21 -6.04 10.85 9.00
N ALA A 22 -6.86 11.82 9.44
CA ALA A 22 -7.71 11.65 10.61
C ALA A 22 -8.76 10.53 10.45
N TYR A 23 -9.09 10.12 9.22
CA TYR A 23 -10.02 9.01 8.98
C TYR A 23 -9.38 7.63 9.08
N LEU A 24 -8.05 7.54 9.16
CA LEU A 24 -7.35 6.25 9.13
C LEU A 24 -7.79 5.35 10.29
N ASP A 25 -7.88 5.87 11.52
CA ASP A 25 -8.35 5.10 12.68
C ASP A 25 -9.76 4.54 12.47
N THR A 26 -10.64 5.30 11.82
CA THR A 26 -12.01 4.85 11.50
C THR A 26 -12.01 3.76 10.44
N ILE A 27 -11.13 3.86 9.43
CA ILE A 27 -10.99 2.84 8.39
C ILE A 27 -10.40 1.55 8.97
N LEU A 28 -9.40 1.68 9.85
CA LEU A 28 -8.73 0.53 10.48
C LEU A 28 -9.63 -0.22 11.46
N ALA A 29 -10.68 0.41 11.98
CA ALA A 29 -11.64 -0.23 12.89
C ALA A 29 -12.42 -1.40 12.24
N ASP A 30 -12.47 -1.47 10.90
CA ASP A 30 -13.09 -2.59 10.16
C ASP A 30 -12.18 -3.83 10.08
N PHE A 31 -10.92 -3.75 10.55
CA PHE A 31 -9.90 -4.79 10.45
C PHE A 31 -9.42 -5.24 11.84
N ASN A 32 -9.03 -6.50 11.95
CA ASN A 32 -8.61 -7.13 13.20
C ASN A 32 -7.09 -7.20 13.33
N GLN A 33 -6.37 -7.44 12.24
CA GLN A 33 -4.91 -7.59 12.20
C GLN A 33 -4.28 -6.81 11.04
N PRO A 34 -4.46 -5.48 11.00
CA PRO A 34 -3.80 -4.65 10.00
C PRO A 34 -2.30 -4.52 10.30
N VAL A 35 -1.49 -4.52 9.23
CA VAL A 35 -0.04 -4.31 9.30
C VAL A 35 0.37 -3.14 8.42
N VAL A 36 1.54 -2.56 8.69
CA VAL A 36 2.08 -1.43 7.93
C VAL A 36 3.30 -1.88 7.13
N ILE A 37 3.37 -1.50 5.86
CA ILE A 37 4.57 -1.64 5.03
C ILE A 37 5.01 -0.25 4.59
N THR A 38 6.25 0.14 4.88
CA THR A 38 6.74 1.50 4.65
C THR A 38 8.26 1.58 4.45
N GLY A 39 8.74 2.67 3.86
CA GLY A 39 10.15 3.07 3.95
C GLY A 39 10.41 4.00 5.14
N GLU A 40 11.65 4.09 5.61
CA GLU A 40 12.02 4.95 6.75
C GLU A 40 11.62 6.43 6.57
N LYS A 41 11.97 7.01 5.41
CA LYS A 41 11.68 8.43 5.11
C LYS A 41 10.19 8.70 4.99
N SER A 42 9.46 7.78 4.36
CA SER A 42 8.01 7.87 4.19
C SER A 42 7.29 7.72 5.53
N PHE A 43 7.75 6.81 6.39
CA PHE A 43 7.19 6.63 7.72
C PHE A 43 7.42 7.87 8.58
N ALA A 44 8.64 8.41 8.59
CA ALA A 44 8.94 9.64 9.31
C ALA A 44 8.11 10.85 8.82
N ALA A 45 7.82 10.93 7.52
CA ALA A 45 6.93 11.95 6.98
C ALA A 45 5.46 11.73 7.40
N PHE A 46 5.01 10.47 7.37
CA PHE A 46 3.68 10.09 7.83
C PHE A 46 3.47 10.41 9.31
N THR A 47 4.37 10.00 10.21
CA THR A 47 4.25 10.22 11.65
C THR A 47 4.19 11.72 12.02
N LYS A 48 4.81 12.59 11.22
CA LYS A 48 4.71 14.06 11.42
C LYS A 48 3.35 14.62 11.05
N ALA A 49 2.65 13.99 10.12
CA ALA A 49 1.36 14.44 9.60
C ALA A 49 0.17 13.70 10.24
N TYR A 50 0.41 12.51 10.78
CA TYR A 50 -0.62 11.67 11.39
C TYR A 50 -1.04 12.25 12.75
N PRO A 51 -2.33 12.56 12.95
CA PRO A 51 -2.79 13.15 14.21
C PRO A 51 -2.92 12.14 15.36
N GLY A 52 -2.93 10.83 15.06
CA GLY A 52 -3.08 9.75 16.04
C GLY A 52 -1.78 9.02 16.36
N GLU A 53 -1.90 7.92 17.12
CA GLU A 53 -0.80 6.99 17.39
C GLU A 53 -1.03 5.69 16.60
N LEU A 54 -0.05 5.29 15.80
CA LEU A 54 -0.14 4.06 15.01
C LEU A 54 0.45 2.88 15.79
N ASN A 55 -0.42 2.12 16.45
CA ASN A 55 -0.04 0.95 17.24
C ASN A 55 -0.16 -0.36 16.43
N LEU A 56 0.47 -0.40 15.25
CA LEU A 56 0.45 -1.55 14.34
C LEU A 56 1.86 -2.11 14.12
N PRO A 57 2.01 -3.41 13.82
CA PRO A 57 3.26 -3.97 13.34
C PRO A 57 3.74 -3.22 12.08
N VAL A 58 5.01 -2.82 12.06
CA VAL A 58 5.63 -2.09 10.94
C VAL A 58 6.71 -2.93 10.31
N TYR A 59 6.59 -3.14 9.01
CA TYR A 59 7.55 -3.84 8.16
C TYR A 59 8.15 -2.88 7.14
N HIS A 60 9.40 -3.16 6.76
CA HIS A 60 10.19 -2.30 5.90
C HIS A 60 10.56 -3.00 4.60
N TYR A 61 10.14 -2.42 3.48
CA TYR A 61 10.57 -2.88 2.16
C TYR A 61 12.04 -2.53 1.90
N ASP A 62 12.68 -3.27 1.01
CA ASP A 62 14.12 -3.17 0.74
C ASP A 62 14.51 -2.04 -0.23
N GLY A 63 13.54 -1.32 -0.81
CA GLY A 63 13.76 -0.26 -1.79
C GLY A 63 13.66 -0.69 -3.26
N SER A 64 13.59 -2.00 -3.53
CA SER A 64 13.70 -2.58 -4.88
C SER A 64 12.44 -2.42 -5.74
N ALA A 65 11.25 -2.43 -5.13
CA ALA A 65 9.97 -2.64 -5.84
C ALA A 65 9.98 -3.91 -6.71
N SER A 66 10.47 -5.01 -6.13
CA SER A 66 10.48 -6.33 -6.76
C SER A 66 9.34 -7.22 -6.27
N ASP A 67 9.01 -8.24 -7.07
CA ASP A 67 8.04 -9.27 -6.70
C ASP A 67 8.57 -10.07 -5.50
N GLU A 68 9.89 -10.34 -5.49
CA GLU A 68 10.55 -11.09 -4.45
C GLU A 68 10.38 -10.42 -3.09
N ASN A 69 10.58 -9.11 -3.00
CA ASN A 69 10.46 -8.41 -1.72
C ASN A 69 9.01 -8.39 -1.20
N GLY A 70 8.03 -8.27 -2.10
CA GLY A 70 6.61 -8.37 -1.71
C GLY A 70 6.25 -9.72 -1.11
N HIS A 71 6.74 -10.81 -1.72
CA HIS A 71 6.51 -12.17 -1.23
C HIS A 71 7.30 -12.47 0.07
N GLU A 72 8.53 -11.99 0.19
CA GLU A 72 9.32 -12.10 1.43
C GLU A 72 8.61 -11.41 2.60
N LEU A 73 8.10 -10.20 2.38
CA LEU A 73 7.31 -9.47 3.38
C LEU A 73 6.04 -10.22 3.75
N ALA A 74 5.31 -10.78 2.77
CA ALA A 74 4.12 -11.59 3.04
C ALA A 74 4.46 -12.83 3.89
N GLN A 75 5.59 -13.49 3.64
CA GLN A 75 6.05 -14.62 4.45
C GLN A 75 6.44 -14.19 5.87
N GLU A 76 7.11 -13.05 6.03
CA GLU A 76 7.47 -12.49 7.33
C GLU A 76 6.24 -12.08 8.16
N ILE A 77 5.24 -11.50 7.51
CA ILE A 77 3.97 -11.10 8.12
C ILE A 77 3.16 -12.35 8.52
N GLY A 78 3.11 -13.36 7.66
CA GLY A 78 2.38 -14.60 7.85
C GLY A 78 0.87 -14.47 7.67
N HIS A 79 0.21 -13.59 8.41
CA HIS A 79 -1.22 -13.30 8.27
C HIS A 79 -1.56 -11.84 8.61
N ALA A 80 -2.39 -11.23 7.77
CA ALA A 80 -3.00 -9.92 8.00
C ALA A 80 -4.32 -9.84 7.22
N ASP A 81 -5.30 -9.09 7.71
CA ASP A 81 -6.54 -8.81 6.98
C ASP A 81 -6.52 -7.45 6.26
N ALA A 82 -5.54 -6.59 6.58
CA ALA A 82 -5.21 -5.40 5.82
C ALA A 82 -3.72 -5.06 5.81
N VAL A 83 -3.27 -4.48 4.70
CA VAL A 83 -1.93 -3.91 4.52
C VAL A 83 -2.06 -2.40 4.32
N VAL A 84 -1.43 -1.63 5.21
CA VAL A 84 -1.31 -0.17 5.10
C VAL A 84 0.03 0.15 4.44
N GLY A 85 0.02 0.42 3.14
CA GLY A 85 1.19 0.83 2.38
C GLY A 85 1.43 2.33 2.48
N ILE A 86 2.48 2.76 3.19
CA ILE A 86 2.82 4.18 3.37
C ILE A 86 4.09 4.53 2.58
N GLY A 87 3.96 5.28 1.48
CA GLY A 87 5.14 5.68 0.71
C GLY A 87 4.88 6.18 -0.71
N ALA A 88 5.91 6.14 -1.54
CA ALA A 88 5.83 6.49 -2.97
C ALA A 88 5.59 5.23 -3.82
N GLY A 89 5.48 5.38 -5.16
CA GLY A 89 5.03 4.29 -6.03
C GLY A 89 5.75 2.94 -5.87
N ARG A 90 7.08 2.94 -5.72
CA ARG A 90 7.84 1.69 -5.47
C ARG A 90 7.37 0.94 -4.23
N LEU A 91 7.16 1.66 -3.14
CA LEU A 91 6.66 1.07 -1.90
C LEU A 91 5.22 0.59 -2.09
N ILE A 92 4.36 1.40 -2.71
CA ILE A 92 2.96 1.02 -2.94
C ILE A 92 2.86 -0.23 -3.81
N ASP A 93 3.71 -0.36 -4.82
CA ASP A 93 3.73 -1.56 -5.67
C ASP A 93 4.20 -2.79 -4.91
N THR A 94 5.22 -2.69 -4.05
CA THR A 94 5.58 -3.78 -3.13
C THR A 94 4.45 -4.14 -2.17
N ALA A 95 3.76 -3.13 -1.62
CA ALA A 95 2.64 -3.35 -0.70
C ALA A 95 1.45 -4.04 -1.39
N LYS A 96 1.20 -3.78 -2.68
CA LYS A 96 0.20 -4.52 -3.46
C LYS A 96 0.54 -6.00 -3.56
N VAL A 97 1.78 -6.32 -3.92
CA VAL A 97 2.23 -7.73 -4.02
C VAL A 97 2.09 -8.43 -2.67
N ALA A 98 2.51 -7.78 -1.59
CA ALA A 98 2.37 -8.34 -0.24
C ALA A 98 0.89 -8.55 0.14
N ALA A 99 0.02 -7.57 -0.13
CA ALA A 99 -1.41 -7.66 0.17
C ALA A 99 -2.09 -8.79 -0.63
N GLU A 100 -1.76 -8.91 -1.92
CA GLU A 100 -2.25 -9.99 -2.79
C GLU A 100 -1.82 -11.36 -2.26
N ALA A 101 -0.54 -11.52 -1.92
CA ALA A 101 0.01 -12.77 -1.39
C ALA A 101 -0.60 -13.16 -0.02
N LEU A 102 -0.95 -12.18 0.82
CA LEU A 102 -1.61 -12.38 2.10
C LEU A 102 -3.13 -12.62 1.97
N GLY A 103 -3.73 -12.29 0.82
CA GLY A 103 -5.19 -12.24 0.67
C GLY A 103 -5.83 -11.12 1.49
N ALA A 104 -5.11 -10.02 1.71
CA ALA A 104 -5.49 -8.90 2.57
C ALA A 104 -6.00 -7.70 1.74
N GLU A 105 -6.80 -6.83 2.37
CA GLU A 105 -7.19 -5.55 1.77
C GLU A 105 -5.99 -4.57 1.75
N LEU A 106 -5.90 -3.71 0.74
CA LEU A 106 -4.83 -2.71 0.64
C LEU A 106 -5.35 -1.31 0.94
N ILE A 107 -4.69 -0.64 1.89
CA ILE A 107 -4.87 0.79 2.18
C ILE A 107 -3.59 1.52 1.78
N SER A 108 -3.62 2.28 0.69
CA SER A 108 -2.47 3.05 0.21
C SER A 108 -2.48 4.49 0.74
N ILE A 109 -1.40 4.91 1.39
CA ILE A 109 -1.17 6.28 1.86
C ILE A 109 0.04 6.86 1.11
N PRO A 110 -0.18 7.55 -0.02
CA PRO A 110 0.90 8.10 -0.81
C PRO A 110 1.57 9.28 -0.10
N THR A 111 2.90 9.22 0.07
CA THR A 111 3.69 10.34 0.61
C THR A 111 4.16 11.31 -0.48
N LEU A 112 3.99 10.96 -1.76
CA LEU A 112 4.34 11.79 -2.92
C LEU A 112 3.27 11.64 -4.01
N ALA A 113 2.78 12.76 -4.54
CA ALA A 113 1.89 12.80 -5.70
C ALA A 113 2.71 12.77 -7.01
N SER A 114 3.45 11.69 -7.24
CA SER A 114 4.38 11.57 -8.39
C SER A 114 3.92 10.59 -9.47
N ASN A 115 3.03 9.65 -9.15
CA ASN A 115 2.52 8.65 -10.10
C ASN A 115 1.14 8.11 -9.67
N CYS A 116 0.59 7.21 -10.47
CA CYS A 116 -0.75 6.64 -10.29
C CYS A 116 -0.78 5.32 -9.49
N ALA A 117 0.36 4.85 -8.97
CA ALA A 117 0.43 3.58 -8.24
C ALA A 117 -0.60 3.45 -7.11
N PRO A 118 -0.95 4.49 -6.33
CA PRO A 118 -2.00 4.38 -5.30
C PRO A 118 -3.41 4.06 -5.82
N PHE A 119 -3.68 4.27 -7.10
CA PHE A 119 -5.03 4.12 -7.68
C PHE A 119 -5.14 2.93 -8.62
N THR A 120 -4.07 2.56 -9.32
CA THR A 120 -4.11 1.49 -10.32
C THR A 120 -4.14 0.11 -9.67
N PRO A 121 -4.93 -0.84 -10.18
CA PRO A 121 -4.88 -2.25 -9.77
C PRO A 121 -3.64 -2.98 -10.35
N LEU A 122 -2.62 -2.24 -10.76
CA LEU A 122 -1.39 -2.74 -11.39
C LEU A 122 -0.20 -2.37 -10.54
N ALA A 123 0.71 -3.30 -10.31
CA ALA A 123 2.01 -3.06 -9.70
C ALA A 123 3.11 -3.01 -10.78
N ALA A 124 4.00 -2.02 -10.73
CA ALA A 124 5.17 -1.96 -11.61
C ALA A 124 6.34 -2.71 -10.98
N ILE A 125 6.50 -3.97 -11.36
CA ILE A 125 7.49 -4.89 -10.78
C ILE A 125 8.83 -4.79 -11.50
N TYR A 126 9.89 -4.56 -10.73
CA TYR A 126 11.26 -4.58 -11.24
C TYR A 126 11.88 -5.97 -11.01
N HIS A 127 12.17 -6.69 -12.10
CA HIS A 127 12.93 -7.92 -12.01
C HIS A 127 14.44 -7.64 -11.97
N PRO A 128 15.23 -8.34 -11.13
CA PRO A 128 16.68 -8.16 -11.03
C PRO A 128 17.41 -8.37 -12.37
N GLN A 129 16.84 -9.15 -13.29
CA GLN A 129 17.43 -9.37 -14.62
C GLN A 129 17.18 -8.23 -15.63
N GLY A 130 16.51 -7.15 -15.24
CA GLY A 130 16.45 -5.90 -15.99
C GLY A 130 16.11 -6.04 -17.47
N HIS A 131 14.84 -5.88 -17.84
CA HIS A 131 14.50 -5.68 -19.25
C HIS A 131 14.19 -4.20 -19.51
N THR A 132 14.97 -3.68 -20.48
CA THR A 132 14.74 -2.49 -21.31
C THR A 132 13.30 -2.26 -21.72
#